data_AF-A0A965I8K6-F1
#
_entry.id   AF-A0A965I8K6-F1
#
_cell.length_a   1.000
_cell.length_b   1.000
_cell.length_c   1.000
_cell.angle_alpha   90.00
_cell.angle_beta   90.00
_cell.angle_gamma   90.00
#
_symmetry.space_group_name_H-M   'P 1'
#
loop_
_entity.id
_entity.type
_entity.pdbx_description
1 polymer ?
#
loop_
_entity_poly.entity_id
_entity_poly.type
_entity_poly.pdbx_seq_one_letter_code
_entity_poly.pdbx_strand_id
1 'polypeptide(L)'
;MKKLRIIGGGWAGLSAAIRAVQRGWQVRIQEAAPTLGGRARRIQRAGLNLDNGQHILIGAYSQTLQLLKLVGVNEEQVLMRIPLQIITPQGFEFKASNWPSPLHVLTAIATATTWSIQDKFFLLKTCIHWQAQQFNCDSSLTVQELCQTLSPLVYQSMIEPLCIAALNTPASQASASVFLRVLQDAFLSGTHGSDFLLPRVDLSELFVIPA
;
A
#
# COMPACT_ATOMS: atom_id res chain seq x y z
N MET A 1 -21.36 -31.04 1.05
CA MET A 1 -20.86 -29.66 1.16
C MET A 1 -19.74 -29.60 2.20
N LYS A 2 -18.55 -29.10 1.85
CA LYS A 2 -17.42 -28.99 2.79
C LYS A 2 -17.68 -27.87 3.80
N LYS A 3 -17.27 -28.05 5.06
CA LYS A 3 -17.43 -27.05 6.13
C LYS A 3 -16.08 -26.44 6.48
N LEU A 4 -15.99 -25.12 6.57
CA LEU A 4 -14.82 -24.39 7.01
C LEU A 4 -15.18 -23.52 8.22
N ARG A 5 -14.31 -23.51 9.22
CA ARG A 5 -14.41 -22.60 10.36
C ARG A 5 -13.22 -21.64 10.31
N ILE A 6 -13.50 -20.35 10.36
CA ILE A 6 -12.50 -19.29 10.34
C ILE A 6 -12.54 -18.61 11.70
N ILE A 7 -11.37 -18.48 12.33
CA ILE A 7 -11.21 -17.77 13.60
C ILE A 7 -10.65 -16.38 13.29
N GLY A 8 -11.39 -15.34 13.66
CA GLY A 8 -11.12 -13.94 13.34
C GLY A 8 -12.02 -13.41 12.22
N GLY A 9 -12.80 -12.38 12.54
CA GLY A 9 -13.70 -11.65 11.66
C GLY A 9 -13.11 -10.38 11.06
N GLY A 10 -11.77 -10.28 11.00
CA GLY A 10 -11.07 -9.18 10.34
C GLY A 10 -11.05 -9.31 8.81
N TRP A 11 -10.48 -8.32 8.12
CA TRP A 11 -10.44 -8.29 6.65
C TRP A 11 -9.86 -9.57 6.02
N ALA A 12 -8.79 -10.12 6.61
CA ALA A 12 -8.20 -11.38 6.14
C ALA A 12 -9.15 -12.58 6.28
N GLY A 13 -9.85 -12.68 7.42
CA GLY A 13 -10.82 -13.75 7.68
C GLY A 13 -12.03 -13.66 6.76
N LEU A 14 -12.55 -12.46 6.54
CA LEU A 14 -13.64 -12.19 5.59
C LEU A 14 -13.21 -12.48 4.15
N SER A 15 -12.01 -12.07 3.74
CA SER A 15 -11.46 -12.39 2.42
C SER A 15 -11.36 -13.91 2.21
N ALA A 16 -10.85 -14.64 3.19
CA ALA A 16 -10.79 -16.10 3.15
C ALA A 16 -12.19 -16.73 3.08
N ALA A 17 -13.16 -16.19 3.83
CA ALA A 17 -14.55 -16.63 3.82
C ALA A 17 -15.17 -16.48 2.43
N ILE A 18 -15.05 -15.30 1.82
CA ILE A 18 -15.55 -15.01 0.46
C ILE A 18 -14.98 -16.03 -0.53
N ARG A 19 -13.66 -16.23 -0.51
CA ARG A 19 -12.99 -17.19 -1.41
C ARG A 19 -13.35 -18.64 -1.16
N ALA A 20 -13.71 -19.01 0.07
CA ALA A 20 -14.18 -20.36 0.40
C ALA A 20 -15.64 -20.58 -0.03
N VAL A 21 -16.51 -19.59 0.17
CA VAL A 21 -17.90 -19.60 -0.30
C VAL A 21 -17.96 -19.71 -1.82
N GLN A 22 -17.14 -18.95 -2.56
CA GLN A 22 -17.02 -19.07 -4.02
C GLN A 22 -16.62 -20.49 -4.49
N ARG A 23 -15.93 -21.25 -3.64
CA ARG A 23 -15.55 -22.65 -3.91
C ARG A 23 -16.59 -23.67 -3.42
N GLY A 24 -17.78 -23.23 -3.00
CA GLY A 24 -18.87 -24.08 -2.55
C GLY A 24 -18.73 -24.60 -1.12
N TRP A 25 -17.92 -23.94 -0.27
CA TRP A 25 -17.80 -24.30 1.14
C TRP A 25 -18.86 -23.59 1.97
N GLN A 26 -19.36 -24.29 3.00
CA GLN A 26 -20.13 -23.68 4.08
C GLN A 26 -19.17 -23.11 5.12
N VAL A 27 -19.12 -21.79 5.23
CA VAL A 27 -18.19 -21.10 6.13
C VAL A 27 -18.90 -20.69 7.41
N ARG A 28 -18.23 -20.86 8.56
CA ARG A 28 -18.60 -20.25 9.83
C ARG A 28 -17.43 -19.41 10.34
N ILE A 29 -17.66 -18.12 10.56
CA ILE A 29 -16.69 -17.20 11.14
C ILE A 29 -16.94 -17.09 12.64
N GLN A 30 -15.89 -17.10 13.44
CA GLN A 30 -15.94 -16.85 14.88
C GLN A 30 -15.03 -15.68 15.20
N GLU A 31 -15.60 -14.63 15.78
CA GLU A 31 -14.88 -13.44 16.23
C GLU A 31 -15.05 -13.32 17.75
N ALA A 32 -13.96 -12.95 18.43
CA ALA A 32 -13.96 -12.75 19.87
C ALA A 32 -14.49 -11.36 20.25
N ALA A 33 -14.29 -10.37 19.38
CA ALA A 33 -14.81 -9.02 19.54
C ALA A 33 -16.34 -8.96 19.30
N PRO A 34 -17.04 -7.96 19.88
CA PRO A 34 -18.47 -7.74 19.61
C PRO A 34 -18.78 -7.34 18.16
N THR A 35 -17.78 -6.90 17.40
CA THR A 35 -17.92 -6.44 16.02
C THR A 35 -16.84 -7.03 15.12
N LEU A 36 -17.20 -7.24 13.86
CA LEU A 36 -16.29 -7.67 12.79
C LEU A 36 -15.35 -6.53 12.36
N GLY A 37 -14.37 -6.85 11.51
CA GLY A 37 -13.41 -5.92 10.91
C GLY A 37 -12.02 -5.96 11.53
N GLY A 38 -11.85 -6.56 12.71
CA GLY A 38 -10.54 -6.70 13.35
C GLY A 38 -9.90 -5.34 13.61
N ARG A 39 -8.67 -5.12 13.12
CA ARG A 39 -7.99 -3.82 13.24
C ARG A 39 -8.59 -2.76 12.31
N ALA A 40 -9.09 -3.14 11.14
CA ALA A 40 -9.67 -2.24 10.14
C ALA A 40 -11.21 -2.23 10.29
N ARG A 41 -11.67 -1.69 11.42
CA ARG A 41 -13.09 -1.57 11.77
C ARG A 41 -13.44 -0.15 12.20
N ARG A 42 -14.72 0.16 12.13
CA ARG A 42 -15.31 1.31 12.82
C ARG A 42 -15.32 1.11 14.33
N ILE A 43 -14.99 2.17 15.04
CA ILE A 43 -15.22 2.36 16.48
C ILE A 43 -16.07 3.60 16.70
N GLN A 44 -16.90 3.57 17.74
CA GLN A 44 -17.66 4.74 18.17
C GLN A 44 -16.96 5.38 19.37
N ARG A 45 -16.66 6.67 19.26
CA ARG A 45 -16.06 7.45 20.35
C ARG A 45 -16.63 8.87 20.34
N ALA A 46 -17.12 9.31 21.50
CA ALA A 46 -17.71 10.65 21.65
C ALA A 46 -18.82 10.97 20.63
N GLY A 47 -19.65 9.97 20.29
CA GLY A 47 -20.74 10.13 19.31
C GLY A 47 -20.28 10.15 17.84
N LEU A 48 -18.98 10.01 17.57
CA LEU A 48 -18.42 9.95 16.22
C LEU A 48 -18.09 8.51 15.83
N ASN A 49 -18.34 8.18 14.57
CA ASN A 49 -17.81 6.99 13.92
C ASN A 49 -16.39 7.28 13.45
N LEU A 50 -15.42 6.54 13.97
CA LEU A 50 -14.01 6.68 13.64
C LEU A 50 -13.45 5.34 13.18
N ASP A 51 -12.43 5.36 12.34
CA ASP A 51 -11.66 4.16 12.07
C ASP A 51 -10.74 3.81 13.24
N ASN A 52 -10.60 2.52 13.52
CA ASN A 52 -9.62 1.98 14.46
C ASN A 52 -8.20 2.02 13.87
N GLY A 53 -7.71 3.22 13.62
CA GLY A 53 -6.51 3.52 12.83
C GLY A 53 -6.88 3.83 11.38
N GLN A 54 -6.35 4.93 10.87
CA GLN A 54 -6.58 5.32 9.48
C GLN A 54 -5.76 4.42 8.56
N HIS A 55 -6.41 3.85 7.54
CA HIS A 55 -5.76 3.01 6.55
C HIS A 55 -5.81 3.70 5.19
N ILE A 56 -4.63 3.93 4.61
CA ILE A 56 -4.49 4.41 3.24
C ILE A 56 -4.26 3.20 2.35
N LEU A 57 -5.03 3.10 1.26
CA LEU A 57 -4.80 2.11 0.22
C LEU A 57 -3.95 2.75 -0.88
N ILE A 58 -3.28 1.92 -1.71
CA ILE A 58 -2.64 2.38 -2.94
C ILE A 58 -3.21 1.63 -4.13
N GLY A 59 -3.17 2.23 -5.31
CA GLY A 59 -3.72 1.63 -6.54
C GLY A 59 -3.13 0.26 -6.88
N ALA A 60 -1.92 -0.05 -6.42
CA ALA A 60 -1.27 -1.35 -6.58
C ALA A 60 -1.91 -2.49 -5.76
N TYR A 61 -2.85 -2.21 -4.85
CA TYR A 61 -3.53 -3.22 -4.03
C TYR A 61 -4.61 -3.98 -4.81
N SER A 62 -4.23 -4.55 -5.96
CA SER A 62 -5.14 -5.15 -6.93
C SER A 62 -6.08 -6.21 -6.33
N GLN A 63 -5.61 -7.00 -5.37
CA GLN A 63 -6.38 -8.04 -4.69
C GLN A 63 -7.42 -7.45 -3.74
N THR A 64 -7.10 -6.37 -3.04
CA THR A 64 -8.06 -5.66 -2.18
C THR A 64 -9.12 -4.97 -3.04
N LEU A 65 -8.73 -4.28 -4.10
CA LEU A 65 -9.66 -3.62 -5.03
C LEU A 65 -10.58 -4.64 -5.71
N GLN A 66 -10.03 -5.77 -6.16
CA GLN A 66 -10.83 -6.89 -6.67
C GLN A 66 -11.82 -7.42 -5.64
N LEU A 67 -11.41 -7.49 -4.36
CA LEU A 67 -12.27 -7.95 -3.28
C LEU A 67 -13.43 -6.98 -3.03
N LEU A 68 -13.17 -5.66 -3.04
CA LEU A 68 -14.21 -4.62 -2.96
C LEU A 68 -15.23 -4.77 -4.09
N LYS A 69 -14.74 -4.85 -5.33
CA LYS A 69 -15.60 -5.07 -6.50
C LYS A 69 -16.44 -6.34 -6.37
N LEU A 70 -15.85 -7.41 -5.83
CA LEU A 70 -16.52 -8.71 -5.68
C LEU A 70 -17.70 -8.65 -4.69
N VAL A 71 -17.58 -7.84 -3.63
CA VAL A 71 -18.66 -7.62 -2.65
C VAL A 71 -19.61 -6.48 -3.06
N GLY A 72 -19.55 -6.05 -4.32
CA GLY A 72 -20.48 -5.06 -4.88
C GLY A 72 -20.14 -3.60 -4.58
N VAL A 73 -18.94 -3.33 -4.05
CA VAL A 73 -18.50 -1.96 -3.75
C VAL A 73 -18.00 -1.27 -5.02
N ASN A 74 -18.54 -0.08 -5.30
CA ASN A 74 -18.04 0.79 -6.36
C ASN A 74 -16.92 1.69 -5.83
N GLU A 75 -15.68 1.40 -6.23
CA GLU A 75 -14.48 2.09 -5.78
C GLU A 75 -14.56 3.62 -5.92
N GLU A 76 -15.08 4.15 -7.03
CA GLU A 76 -15.13 5.59 -7.29
C GLU A 76 -16.05 6.35 -6.32
N GLN A 77 -17.03 5.66 -5.74
CA GLN A 77 -17.99 6.25 -4.80
C GLN A 77 -17.43 6.29 -3.37
N VAL A 78 -16.60 5.32 -3.00
CA VAL A 78 -16.13 5.14 -1.62
C VAL A 78 -14.64 5.44 -1.43
N LEU A 79 -13.86 5.58 -2.50
CA LEU A 79 -12.44 5.93 -2.46
C LEU A 79 -12.19 7.25 -3.19
N MET A 80 -11.43 8.14 -2.55
CA MET A 80 -10.82 9.29 -3.19
C MET A 80 -9.45 8.90 -3.71
N ARG A 81 -9.25 8.97 -5.03
CA ARG A 81 -7.96 8.76 -5.67
C ARG A 81 -7.20 10.08 -5.78
N ILE A 82 -5.95 10.08 -5.32
CA ILE A 82 -5.03 11.21 -5.47
C ILE A 82 -3.65 10.70 -5.91
N PRO A 83 -2.90 11.45 -6.73
CA PRO A 83 -1.54 11.07 -7.11
C PRO A 83 -0.64 10.90 -5.89
N LEU A 84 0.38 10.04 -6.02
CA LEU A 84 1.40 9.85 -4.99
C LEU A 84 2.01 11.20 -4.59
N GLN A 85 1.98 11.51 -3.30
CA GLN A 85 2.64 12.69 -2.76
C GLN A 85 3.31 12.39 -1.42
N ILE A 86 4.57 12.79 -1.28
CA ILE A 86 5.30 12.79 -0.01
C ILE A 86 5.65 14.24 0.27
N ILE A 87 5.06 14.80 1.31
CA ILE A 87 5.25 16.19 1.71
C ILE A 87 5.61 16.19 3.18
N THR A 88 6.71 16.85 3.52
CA THR A 88 7.18 16.96 4.91
C THR A 88 7.13 18.41 5.39
N PRO A 89 6.93 18.65 6.69
CA PRO A 89 7.01 20.00 7.26
C PRO A 89 8.35 20.70 7.02
N GLN A 90 9.41 19.93 6.80
CA GLN A 90 10.77 20.41 6.52
C GLN A 90 10.94 20.94 5.07
N GLY A 91 9.89 20.90 4.25
CA GLY A 91 9.88 21.46 2.90
C GLY A 91 10.24 20.48 1.78
N PHE A 92 10.48 19.20 2.09
CA PHE A 92 10.59 18.16 1.07
C PHE A 92 9.21 17.88 0.47
N GLU A 93 9.13 17.95 -0.85
CA GLU A 93 7.96 17.63 -1.66
C GLU A 93 8.37 16.69 -2.78
N PHE A 94 7.64 15.58 -2.91
CA PHE A 94 7.71 14.65 -4.01
C PHE A 94 6.27 14.41 -4.47
N LYS A 95 5.88 14.93 -5.64
CA LYS A 95 4.49 14.91 -6.12
C LYS A 95 4.43 14.31 -7.52
N ALA A 96 3.80 13.15 -7.64
CA ALA A 96 3.49 12.56 -8.94
C ALA A 96 2.48 13.44 -9.69
N SER A 97 2.69 13.60 -11.00
CA SER A 97 1.73 14.26 -11.88
C SER A 97 0.68 13.27 -12.41
N ASN A 98 -0.33 13.77 -13.12
CA ASN A 98 -1.34 12.94 -13.77
C ASN A 98 -0.88 12.33 -15.11
N TRP A 99 0.43 12.36 -15.40
CA TRP A 99 0.96 11.87 -16.68
C TRP A 99 1.01 10.34 -16.70
N PRO A 100 0.96 9.68 -17.87
CA PRO A 100 1.05 8.22 -17.97
C PRO A 100 2.31 7.64 -17.31
N SER A 101 2.27 6.36 -16.94
CA SER A 101 3.50 5.63 -16.55
C SER A 101 4.52 5.58 -17.70
N PRO A 102 5.83 5.79 -17.44
CA PRO A 102 6.48 6.13 -16.16
C PRO A 102 6.64 7.64 -15.90
N LEU A 103 6.09 8.50 -16.77
CA LEU A 103 6.32 9.94 -16.74
C LEU A 103 5.83 10.61 -15.45
N HIS A 104 4.75 10.13 -14.82
CA HIS A 104 4.29 10.68 -13.53
C HIS A 104 5.37 10.63 -12.44
N VAL A 105 6.06 9.51 -12.26
CA VAL A 105 7.14 9.40 -11.27
C VAL A 105 8.37 10.20 -11.71
N LEU A 106 8.70 10.20 -12.99
CA LEU A 106 9.84 10.99 -13.50
C LEU A 106 9.64 12.48 -13.24
N THR A 107 8.41 12.98 -13.41
CA THR A 107 8.09 14.37 -13.06
C THR A 107 8.25 14.62 -11.58
N ALA A 108 7.83 13.69 -10.70
CA ALA A 108 8.01 13.81 -9.26
C ALA A 108 9.49 13.87 -8.86
N ILE A 109 10.34 13.03 -9.47
CA ILE A 109 11.79 13.05 -9.24
C ILE A 109 12.39 14.36 -9.74
N ALA A 110 11.99 14.83 -10.92
CA ALA A 110 12.50 16.06 -11.51
C ALA A 110 12.12 17.31 -10.70
N THR A 111 10.90 17.37 -10.18
CA THR A 111 10.38 18.50 -9.40
C THR A 111 10.60 18.37 -7.89
N ALA A 112 11.14 17.23 -7.43
CA ALA A 112 11.41 17.01 -6.01
C ALA A 112 12.24 18.17 -5.43
N THR A 113 11.71 18.78 -4.38
CA THR A 113 12.39 19.87 -3.66
C THR A 113 13.51 19.31 -2.80
N THR A 114 14.45 20.15 -2.36
CA THR A 114 15.61 19.79 -1.52
C THR A 114 16.67 18.88 -2.17
N TRP A 115 16.31 18.05 -3.15
CA TRP A 115 17.24 17.18 -3.86
C TRP A 115 18.07 17.93 -4.90
N SER A 116 19.38 17.67 -4.89
CA SER A 116 20.30 18.12 -5.93
C SER A 116 20.10 17.32 -7.23
N ILE A 117 20.72 17.80 -8.32
CA ILE A 117 20.74 17.07 -9.60
C ILE A 117 21.43 15.71 -9.44
N GLN A 118 22.46 15.61 -8.58
CA GLN A 118 23.17 14.36 -8.33
C GLN A 118 22.28 13.35 -7.63
N ASP A 119 21.52 13.78 -6.62
CA ASP A 119 20.54 12.93 -5.91
C ASP A 119 19.54 12.30 -6.89
N LYS A 120 18.96 13.14 -7.75
CA LYS A 120 18.00 12.73 -8.79
C LYS A 120 18.62 11.72 -9.75
N PHE A 121 19.85 11.98 -10.21
CA PHE A 121 20.56 11.09 -11.12
C PHE A 121 20.86 9.73 -10.49
N PHE A 122 21.38 9.68 -9.26
CA PHE A 122 21.67 8.43 -8.56
C PHE A 122 20.41 7.63 -8.26
N LEU A 123 19.31 8.29 -7.89
CA LEU A 123 18.02 7.63 -7.73
C LEU A 123 17.54 7.01 -9.05
N LEU A 124 17.54 7.78 -10.15
CA LEU A 124 17.13 7.27 -11.47
C LEU A 124 17.99 6.10 -11.91
N LYS A 125 19.31 6.20 -11.75
CA LYS A 125 20.25 5.11 -12.06
C LYS A 125 19.93 3.85 -11.24
N THR A 126 19.61 4.02 -9.96
CA THR A 126 19.24 2.92 -9.05
C THR A 126 17.92 2.29 -9.46
N CYS A 127 16.89 3.08 -9.78
CA CYS A 127 15.61 2.57 -10.28
C CYS A 127 15.76 1.78 -11.59
N ILE A 128 16.56 2.30 -12.53
CA ILE A 128 16.87 1.60 -13.80
C ILE A 128 17.59 0.29 -13.52
N HIS A 129 18.54 0.28 -12.57
CA HIS A 129 19.23 -0.94 -12.16
C HIS A 129 18.27 -1.97 -11.57
N TRP A 130 17.40 -1.59 -10.64
CA TRP A 130 16.38 -2.49 -10.09
C TRP A 130 15.44 -3.02 -11.17
N GLN A 131 15.00 -2.17 -12.10
CA GLN A 131 14.15 -2.58 -13.22
C GLN A 131 14.87 -3.57 -14.15
N ALA A 132 16.15 -3.35 -14.45
CA ALA A 132 16.97 -4.25 -15.27
C ALA A 132 17.15 -5.63 -14.60
N GLN A 133 17.17 -5.67 -13.27
CA GLN A 133 17.17 -6.91 -12.48
C GLN A 133 15.76 -7.48 -12.23
N GLN A 134 14.74 -6.91 -12.87
CA GLN A 134 13.33 -7.29 -12.69
C GLN A 134 12.88 -7.24 -11.23
N PHE A 135 13.41 -6.28 -10.46
CA PHE A 135 13.15 -6.12 -9.02
C PHE A 135 13.57 -7.32 -8.18
N ASN A 136 14.59 -8.07 -8.61
CA ASN A 136 15.20 -9.14 -7.83
C ASN A 136 16.51 -8.69 -7.17
N CYS A 137 16.79 -9.25 -6.00
CA CYS A 137 18.06 -9.11 -5.30
C CYS A 137 18.32 -10.36 -4.46
N ASP A 138 19.50 -10.45 -3.85
CA ASP A 138 19.80 -11.47 -2.84
C ASP A 138 18.81 -11.35 -1.66
N SER A 139 18.28 -12.49 -1.20
CA SER A 139 17.25 -12.56 -0.15
C SER A 139 17.77 -12.25 1.25
N SER A 140 19.09 -12.29 1.45
CA SER A 140 19.75 -11.94 2.71
C SER A 140 19.87 -10.42 2.92
N LEU A 141 19.71 -9.62 1.87
CA LEU A 141 19.88 -8.18 1.94
C LEU A 141 18.74 -7.48 2.67
N THR A 142 19.12 -6.47 3.44
CA THR A 142 18.23 -5.48 4.02
C THR A 142 17.96 -4.33 3.04
N VAL A 143 16.87 -3.59 3.24
CA VAL A 143 16.57 -2.38 2.44
C VAL A 143 17.69 -1.35 2.56
N GLN A 144 18.33 -1.24 3.73
CA GLN A 144 19.48 -0.36 3.93
C GLN A 144 20.67 -0.74 3.03
N GLU A 145 21.04 -2.03 2.99
CA GLU A 145 22.14 -2.51 2.15
C GLU A 145 21.82 -2.38 0.66
N LEU A 146 20.58 -2.68 0.27
CA LEU A 146 20.09 -2.49 -1.10
C LEU A 146 20.26 -1.04 -1.58
N CYS A 147 20.04 -0.08 -0.68
CA CYS A 147 20.02 1.34 -0.98
C CYS A 147 21.32 2.07 -0.65
N GLN A 148 22.41 1.36 -0.35
CA GLN A 148 23.68 1.95 0.10
C GLN A 148 24.31 2.96 -0.88
N THR A 149 23.96 2.88 -2.16
CA THR A 149 24.47 3.79 -3.20
C THR A 149 23.67 5.08 -3.34
N LEU A 150 22.51 5.18 -2.68
CA LEU A 150 21.70 6.39 -2.66
C LEU A 150 22.30 7.41 -1.71
N SER A 151 22.07 8.69 -1.98
CA SER A 151 22.52 9.73 -1.07
C SER A 151 21.74 9.65 0.26
N PRO A 152 22.35 10.10 1.38
CA PRO A 152 21.67 10.13 2.68
C PRO A 152 20.35 10.89 2.64
N LEU A 153 20.27 11.97 1.83
CA LEU A 153 19.07 12.78 1.71
C LEU A 153 17.92 12.02 1.05
N VAL A 154 18.16 11.35 -0.09
CA VAL A 154 17.15 10.53 -0.77
C VAL A 154 16.72 9.36 0.11
N TYR A 155 17.69 8.75 0.81
CA TYR A 155 17.42 7.65 1.71
C TYR A 155 16.46 8.07 2.84
N GLN A 156 16.78 9.14 3.55
CA GLN A 156 15.99 9.63 4.69
C GLN A 156 14.64 10.24 4.26
N SER A 157 14.61 10.97 3.15
CA SER A 157 13.40 11.69 2.74
C SER A 157 12.39 10.82 1.99
N MET A 158 12.82 9.69 1.42
CA MET A 158 11.95 8.83 0.60
C MET A 158 12.06 7.34 0.96
N ILE A 159 13.25 6.74 0.92
CA ILE A 159 13.40 5.28 1.02
C ILE A 159 12.98 4.77 2.39
N GLU A 160 13.48 5.37 3.47
CA GLU A 160 13.18 4.94 4.84
C GLU A 160 11.69 5.12 5.19
N PRO A 161 11.05 6.29 4.95
CA PRO A 161 9.61 6.44 5.14
C PRO A 161 8.78 5.44 4.32
N LEU A 162 9.14 5.20 3.06
CA LEU A 162 8.45 4.25 2.20
C LEU A 162 8.61 2.81 2.71
N CYS A 163 9.80 2.43 3.15
CA CYS A 163 10.08 1.13 3.73
C CYS A 163 9.23 0.89 4.99
N ILE A 164 9.22 1.85 5.91
CA ILE A 164 8.42 1.76 7.14
C ILE A 164 6.93 1.69 6.79
N ALA A 165 6.44 2.53 5.88
CA ALA A 165 5.04 2.53 5.48
C ALA A 165 4.60 1.20 4.84
N ALA A 166 5.44 0.63 3.98
CA ALA A 166 5.13 -0.61 3.26
C ALA A 166 5.30 -1.86 4.13
N LEU A 167 6.35 -1.92 4.94
CA LEU A 167 6.80 -3.15 5.61
C LEU A 167 6.65 -3.10 7.14
N ASN A 168 6.25 -1.96 7.71
CA ASN A 168 6.18 -1.72 9.16
C ASN A 168 7.47 -2.12 9.90
N THR A 169 8.62 -2.05 9.21
CA THR A 169 9.92 -2.52 9.69
C THR A 169 10.99 -1.51 9.30
N PRO A 170 11.92 -1.12 10.21
CA PRO A 170 13.05 -0.26 9.87
C PRO A 170 13.88 -0.83 8.72
N ALA A 171 14.41 0.02 7.86
CA ALA A 171 15.13 -0.39 6.65
C ALA A 171 16.39 -1.24 6.92
N SER A 172 16.97 -1.14 8.11
CA SER A 172 18.10 -1.97 8.57
C SER A 172 17.74 -3.42 8.86
N GLN A 173 16.44 -3.75 8.98
CA GLN A 173 15.93 -5.09 9.29
C GLN A 173 14.94 -5.58 8.24
N ALA A 174 14.36 -4.67 7.45
CA ALA A 174 13.39 -4.99 6.43
C ALA A 174 14.04 -5.72 5.25
N SER A 175 13.35 -6.74 4.71
CA SER A 175 13.82 -7.51 3.57
C SER A 175 13.83 -6.69 2.28
N ALA A 176 14.99 -6.65 1.61
CA ALA A 176 15.16 -5.98 0.31
C ALA A 176 14.27 -6.58 -0.78
N SER A 177 14.12 -7.91 -0.81
CA SER A 177 13.33 -8.59 -1.84
C SER A 177 11.84 -8.26 -1.73
N VAL A 178 11.31 -8.18 -0.50
CA VAL A 178 9.92 -7.76 -0.26
C VAL A 178 9.72 -6.30 -0.62
N PHE A 179 10.69 -5.43 -0.28
CA PHE A 179 10.64 -4.01 -0.66
C PHE A 179 10.63 -3.81 -2.17
N LEU A 180 11.54 -4.49 -2.90
CA LEU A 180 11.56 -4.44 -4.36
C LEU A 180 10.27 -4.98 -4.98
N ARG A 181 9.64 -5.98 -4.37
CA ARG A 181 8.33 -6.46 -4.82
C ARG A 181 7.23 -5.40 -4.67
N VAL A 182 7.21 -4.66 -3.56
CA VAL A 182 6.28 -3.53 -3.36
C VAL A 182 6.51 -2.45 -4.41
N LEU A 183 7.77 -2.08 -4.68
CA LEU A 183 8.08 -1.12 -5.75
C LEU A 183 7.63 -1.63 -7.12
N GLN A 184 7.90 -2.90 -7.42
CA GLN A 184 7.46 -3.54 -8.67
C GLN A 184 5.95 -3.44 -8.84
N ASP A 185 5.16 -3.78 -7.82
CA ASP A 185 3.70 -3.71 -7.89
C ASP A 185 3.22 -2.26 -8.09
N ALA A 186 3.86 -1.28 -7.45
CA ALA A 186 3.58 0.14 -7.65
C ALA A 186 3.86 0.61 -9.10
N PHE A 187 4.96 0.16 -9.71
CA PHE A 187 5.34 0.53 -11.08
C PHE A 187 4.58 -0.23 -12.16
N LEU A 188 4.26 -1.51 -11.93
CA LEU A 188 3.61 -2.39 -12.92
C LEU A 188 2.08 -2.31 -12.91
N SER A 189 1.46 -1.75 -11.87
CA SER A 189 0.00 -1.57 -11.79
C SER A 189 -0.54 -0.43 -12.67
N GLY A 190 0.23 -0.02 -13.69
CA GLY A 190 -0.12 1.05 -14.63
C GLY A 190 0.04 2.46 -14.04
N THR A 191 -0.49 3.45 -14.74
CA THR A 191 -0.40 4.88 -14.38
C THR A 191 -0.92 5.20 -12.98
N HIS A 192 -1.85 4.38 -12.47
CA HIS A 192 -2.53 4.62 -11.19
C HIS A 192 -2.04 3.72 -10.06
N GLY A 193 -0.96 2.94 -10.28
CA GLY A 193 -0.44 1.98 -9.29
C GLY A 193 0.05 2.65 -8.01
N SER A 194 0.68 3.81 -8.13
CA SER A 194 1.22 4.58 -7.01
C SER A 194 0.21 5.51 -6.34
N ASP A 195 -0.96 5.72 -6.93
CA ASP A 195 -1.95 6.67 -6.41
C ASP A 195 -2.43 6.24 -5.03
N PHE A 196 -2.58 7.20 -4.12
CA PHE A 196 -3.28 6.95 -2.87
C PHE A 196 -4.78 6.83 -3.11
N LEU A 197 -5.36 5.93 -2.33
CA LEU A 197 -6.78 5.65 -2.28
C LEU A 197 -7.25 5.85 -0.84
N LEU A 198 -7.91 6.97 -0.60
CA LEU A 198 -8.39 7.37 0.71
C LEU A 198 -9.87 7.01 0.86
N PRO A 199 -10.25 6.23 1.89
CA PRO A 199 -11.66 5.97 2.19
C PRO A 199 -12.44 7.25 2.45
N ARG A 200 -13.58 7.41 1.76
CA ARG A 200 -14.60 8.45 2.01
C ARG A 200 -15.63 8.03 3.06
N VAL A 201 -15.65 6.73 3.36
CA VAL A 201 -16.48 6.08 4.37
C VAL A 201 -15.56 5.35 5.36
N ASP A 202 -16.08 4.99 6.53
CA ASP A 202 -15.30 4.18 7.48
C ASP A 202 -15.00 2.77 6.93
N LEU A 203 -13.97 2.13 7.46
CA LEU A 203 -13.46 0.85 6.98
C LEU A 203 -14.46 -0.31 7.15
N SER A 204 -15.44 -0.17 8.06
CA SER A 204 -16.51 -1.16 8.18
C SER A 204 -17.50 -1.04 7.03
N GLU A 205 -17.94 0.17 6.68
CA GLU A 205 -18.78 0.41 5.49
C GLU A 205 -18.04 0.09 4.19
N LEU A 206 -16.72 0.33 4.14
CA LEU A 206 -15.91 0.09 2.95
C LEU A 206 -15.86 -1.39 2.54
N PHE A 207 -15.75 -2.31 3.51
CA PHE A 207 -15.56 -3.74 3.19
C PHE A 207 -16.28 -4.70 4.13
N VAL A 208 -16.32 -4.42 5.45
CA VAL A 208 -16.81 -5.39 6.44
C VAL A 208 -18.31 -5.66 6.33
N ILE A 209 -19.11 -4.62 6.05
CA ILE A 209 -20.56 -4.73 5.93
C ILE A 209 -20.97 -5.35 4.57
N PRO A 210 -20.32 -5.01 3.44
CA PRO A 210 -20.57 -5.68 2.17
C PRO A 210 -20.14 -7.16 2.09
N ALA A 211 -19.14 -7.57 2.88
CA ALA A 211 -18.53 -8.92 2.85
C ALA A 211 -19.34 -10.02 3.55
#